data_AF-A0A358AZN2-F1
#
_entry.id   AF-A0A358AZN2-F1
#
_cell.length_a   1.000
_cell.length_b   1.000
_cell.length_c   1.000
_cell.angle_alpha   90.00
_cell.angle_beta   90.00
_cell.angle_gamma   90.00
#
_symmetry.space_group_name_H-M   'P 1'
#
loop_
_entity.id
_entity.type
_entity.pdbx_description
1 polymer ?
#
loop_
_entity_poly.entity_id
_entity_poly.type
_entity_poly.pdbx_seq_one_letter_code
_entity_poly.pdbx_strand_id
1 'polypeptide(L)'
;MNHWIIAPVVLPAVMGAFTVLVLRNNISLGRIFSTAATALLLLVSVLLLAGATQNGPEVYFLGNWPAPFGIVLVLDRLSALMVALTAFLGLAVQLYAIGTGWDRRGRHFHALWQFQLMGICGAFLTGDAFNLFVFF
;
A
#
# COMPACT_ATOMS: atom_id res chain seq x y z
N MET A 1 -3.41 18.25 -10.85
CA MET A 1 -3.35 17.62 -9.52
C MET A 1 -3.03 16.15 -9.74
N ASN A 2 -1.86 15.68 -9.32
CA ASN A 2 -1.50 14.27 -9.50
C ASN A 2 -2.06 13.48 -8.32
N HIS A 3 -2.96 12.53 -8.60
CA HIS A 3 -3.56 11.66 -7.58
C HIS A 3 -2.61 10.54 -7.11
N TRP A 4 -1.36 10.55 -7.56
CA TRP A 4 -0.39 9.48 -7.33
C TRP A 4 -0.05 9.21 -5.85
N ILE A 5 -0.24 10.17 -4.94
CA ILE A 5 0.01 9.99 -3.50
C ILE A 5 -0.92 8.94 -2.88
N ILE A 6 -2.12 8.75 -3.44
CA ILE A 6 -3.07 7.74 -2.94
C ILE A 6 -2.74 6.32 -3.43
N ALA A 7 -1.87 6.19 -4.44
CA ALA A 7 -1.61 4.91 -5.09
C ALA A 7 -1.10 3.83 -4.12
N PRO A 8 -0.23 4.12 -3.12
CA PRO A 8 0.18 3.13 -2.12
C PRO A 8 -0.94 2.58 -1.24
N VAL A 9 -2.10 3.24 -1.19
CA VAL A 9 -3.28 2.78 -0.45
C VAL A 9 -4.25 2.08 -1.39
N VAL A 10 -4.58 2.71 -2.53
CA VAL A 10 -5.61 2.20 -3.46
C VAL A 10 -5.15 0.91 -4.16
N LEU A 11 -3.90 0.83 -4.58
CA LEU A 11 -3.37 -0.34 -5.28
C LEU A 11 -3.54 -1.62 -4.44
N PRO A 12 -3.02 -1.69 -3.19
CA PRO A 12 -3.21 -2.87 -2.37
C PRO A 12 -4.68 -3.08 -1.95
N ALA A 13 -5.47 -2.03 -1.73
CA ALA A 13 -6.90 -2.17 -1.42
C ALA A 13 -7.66 -2.89 -2.55
N VAL A 14 -7.48 -2.41 -3.78
CA VAL A 14 -8.11 -2.99 -4.98
C VAL A 14 -7.59 -4.40 -5.23
N MET A 15 -6.29 -4.64 -5.09
CA MET A 15 -5.71 -5.97 -5.29
C MET A 15 -6.20 -6.97 -4.23
N GLY A 16 -6.32 -6.54 -2.97
CA GLY A 16 -6.91 -7.34 -1.89
C GLY A 16 -8.34 -7.76 -2.22
N ALA A 17 -9.20 -6.80 -2.57
CA ALA A 17 -10.59 -7.07 -2.95
C ALA A 17 -10.69 -7.98 -4.19
N PHE A 18 -9.89 -7.71 -5.23
CA PHE A 18 -9.83 -8.50 -6.45
C PHE A 18 -9.42 -9.95 -6.16
N THR A 19 -8.42 -10.15 -5.30
CA THR A 19 -7.94 -11.48 -4.91
C THR A 19 -9.03 -12.27 -4.18
N VAL A 20 -9.80 -11.63 -3.29
CA VAL A 20 -10.93 -12.28 -2.58
C VAL A 20 -12.07 -12.63 -3.53
N LEU A 21 -12.45 -11.72 -4.43
CA LEU A 21 -13.63 -11.88 -5.26
C LEU A 21 -13.39 -12.84 -6.43
N VAL A 22 -12.22 -12.75 -7.06
CA VAL A 22 -11.92 -13.42 -8.34
C VAL A 22 -10.97 -14.61 -8.15
N LEU A 23 -9.93 -14.46 -7.33
CA LEU A 23 -8.81 -15.42 -7.26
C LEU A 23 -8.86 -16.39 -6.07
N ARG A 24 -9.91 -16.35 -5.24
CA ARG A 24 -10.01 -17.09 -3.96
C ARG A 24 -9.73 -18.59 -4.01
N ASN A 25 -9.94 -19.23 -5.17
CA ASN A 25 -9.80 -20.67 -5.36
C ASN A 25 -8.49 -21.06 -6.07
N ASN A 26 -7.69 -20.10 -6.54
CA ASN A 26 -6.48 -20.37 -7.30
C ASN A 26 -5.27 -19.66 -6.69
N ILE A 27 -4.53 -20.40 -5.84
CA ILE A 27 -3.36 -19.87 -5.14
C ILE A 27 -2.26 -19.41 -6.10
N SER A 28 -2.07 -20.09 -7.24
CA SER A 28 -1.04 -19.72 -8.21
C SER A 28 -1.31 -18.36 -8.83
N LEU A 29 -2.57 -18.10 -9.23
CA LEU A 29 -2.97 -16.77 -9.70
C LEU A 29 -2.90 -15.74 -8.56
N GLY A 30 -3.36 -16.09 -7.36
CA GLY A 30 -3.26 -15.21 -6.18
C GLY A 30 -1.82 -14.78 -5.90
N ARG A 31 -0.84 -15.69 -6.02
CA ARG A 31 0.59 -15.38 -5.91
C ARG A 31 1.02 -14.39 -6.98
N ILE A 32 0.75 -14.66 -8.26
CA ILE A 32 1.18 -13.83 -9.39
C ILE A 32 0.64 -12.40 -9.26
N PHE A 33 -0.66 -12.26 -9.03
CA PHE A 33 -1.28 -10.93 -8.92
C PHE A 33 -0.83 -10.19 -7.67
N SER A 34 -0.71 -10.88 -6.54
CA SER A 34 -0.25 -10.26 -5.29
C SER A 34 1.22 -9.85 -5.37
N THR A 35 2.11 -10.67 -5.91
CA THR A 35 3.52 -10.28 -6.09
C THR A 35 3.68 -9.16 -7.11
N ALA A 36 2.92 -9.18 -8.21
CA ALA A 36 2.91 -8.09 -9.19
C ALA A 36 2.44 -6.77 -8.56
N ALA A 37 1.39 -6.79 -7.74
CA ALA A 37 0.94 -5.62 -7.00
C ALA A 37 2.00 -5.11 -6.02
N THR A 38 2.64 -5.99 -5.24
CA THR A 38 3.67 -5.57 -4.29
C THR A 38 4.92 -5.02 -5.00
N ALA A 39 5.30 -5.59 -6.16
CA ALA A 39 6.38 -5.06 -6.97
C ALA A 39 6.04 -3.69 -7.58
N LEU A 40 4.81 -3.50 -8.05
CA LEU A 40 4.33 -2.21 -8.55
C LEU A 40 4.24 -1.18 -7.41
N LEU A 41 3.80 -1.60 -6.22
CA LEU A 41 3.82 -0.77 -5.01
C LEU A 41 5.24 -0.29 -4.71
N LEU A 42 6.24 -1.19 -4.72
CA LEU A 42 7.63 -0.82 -4.51
C LEU A 42 8.11 0.21 -5.55
N LEU A 43 7.79 0.00 -6.84
CA LEU A 43 8.13 0.95 -7.90
C LEU A 43 7.53 2.34 -7.61
N VAL A 44 6.23 2.40 -7.30
CA VAL A 44 5.53 3.65 -6.98
C VAL A 44 6.15 4.31 -5.74
N SER A 45 6.43 3.55 -4.68
CA SER A 45 7.01 4.08 -3.44
C SER A 45 8.41 4.67 -3.66
N VAL A 46 9.23 4.06 -4.51
CA VAL A 46 10.56 4.61 -4.88
C VAL A 46 10.41 5.92 -5.67
N LEU A 47 9.44 6.01 -6.58
CA LEU A 47 9.16 7.24 -7.33
C LEU A 47 8.65 8.36 -6.39
N LEU A 48 7.79 8.03 -5.43
CA LEU A 48 7.31 8.97 -4.43
C LEU A 48 8.46 9.48 -3.53
N LEU A 49 9.38 8.60 -3.12
CA LEU A 49 10.56 8.97 -2.35
C LEU A 49 11.48 9.91 -3.13
N ALA A 50 11.71 9.64 -4.42
CA ALA A 50 12.48 10.53 -5.29
C ALA A 50 11.80 11.91 -5.42
N GLY A 51 10.48 11.93 -5.62
CA GLY A 51 9.67 13.15 -5.67
C GLY A 51 9.75 13.98 -4.39
N ALA A 52 9.48 13.36 -3.23
CA ALA A 52 9.54 14.03 -1.92
C ALA A 52 10.95 14.55 -1.57
N THR A 53 11.99 13.91 -2.10
CA THR A 53 13.38 14.36 -1.93
C THR A 53 13.65 15.63 -2.73
N GLN A 54 13.18 15.70 -3.97
CA GLN A 54 13.44 16.80 -4.90
C GLN A 54 12.51 18.01 -4.71
N ASN A 55 11.21 17.77 -4.56
CA ASN A 55 10.19 18.82 -4.61
C ASN A 55 9.72 19.28 -3.21
N GLY A 56 10.11 18.57 -2.15
CA GLY A 56 9.62 18.82 -0.79
C GLY A 56 8.28 18.12 -0.50
N PRO A 57 7.62 18.45 0.62
CA PRO A 57 6.40 17.78 1.04
C PRO A 57 5.19 18.16 0.17
N GLU A 58 4.39 17.17 -0.22
CA GLU A 58 3.14 17.34 -0.96
C GLU A 58 1.92 17.01 -0.08
N VAL A 59 0.86 17.81 -0.20
CA VAL A 59 -0.41 17.61 0.54
C VAL A 59 -1.53 17.29 -0.42
N TYR A 60 -2.27 16.21 -0.14
CA TYR A 60 -3.36 15.73 -0.96
C TYR A 60 -4.67 15.72 -0.18
N PHE A 61 -5.63 16.53 -0.63
CA PHE A 61 -6.99 16.59 -0.07
C PHE A 61 -7.89 15.58 -0.77
N LEU A 62 -8.31 14.56 -0.03
CA LEU A 62 -9.19 13.54 -0.55
C LEU A 62 -10.62 14.10 -0.70
N GLY A 63 -11.20 13.95 -1.88
CA GLY A 63 -12.55 14.45 -2.19
C GLY A 63 -12.65 15.98 -2.31
N ASN A 64 -11.54 16.71 -2.30
CA ASN A 64 -11.48 18.17 -2.42
C ASN A 64 -12.25 18.93 -1.33
N TRP A 65 -12.43 18.31 -0.16
CA TRP A 65 -12.96 18.98 1.02
C TRP A 65 -11.86 19.83 1.67
N PRO A 66 -12.12 21.10 1.98
CA PRO A 66 -11.13 21.95 2.63
C PRO A 66 -10.83 21.43 4.05
N ALA A 67 -9.56 21.57 4.49
CA ALA A 67 -9.23 21.40 5.90
C ALA A 67 -10.09 22.34 6.76
N PRO A 68 -10.53 21.92 7.97
CA PRO A 68 -10.14 20.71 8.70
C PRO A 68 -11.05 19.47 8.50
N PHE A 69 -12.04 19.51 7.61
CA PHE A 69 -13.06 18.46 7.51
C PHE A 69 -12.72 17.33 6.51
N GLY A 70 -11.74 17.54 5.64
CA GLY A 70 -11.30 16.55 4.65
C GLY A 70 -10.24 15.59 5.17
N ILE A 71 -10.17 14.40 4.56
CA ILE A 71 -9.05 13.46 4.76
C ILE A 71 -7.83 14.01 4.01
N VAL A 72 -6.72 14.16 4.72
CA VAL A 72 -5.49 14.71 4.17
C VAL A 72 -4.41 13.64 4.16
N LEU A 73 -3.83 13.40 3.00
CA LEU A 73 -2.59 12.63 2.88
C LEU A 73 -1.42 13.58 2.75
N VAL A 74 -0.36 13.34 3.50
CA VAL A 74 0.87 14.13 3.51
C VAL A 74 2.01 13.23 3.06
N LEU A 75 2.61 13.59 1.92
CA LEU A 75 3.82 12.96 1.42
C LEU A 75 5.01 13.84 1.73
N ASP A 76 5.66 13.59 2.85
CA ASP A 76 6.97 14.13 3.19
C ASP A 76 8.08 13.07 2.97
N ARG A 77 9.33 13.44 3.24
CA ARG A 77 10.46 12.52 3.05
C ARG A 77 10.40 11.31 3.99
N LEU A 78 9.86 11.48 5.19
CA LEU A 78 9.80 10.42 6.20
C LEU A 78 8.73 9.39 5.82
N SER A 79 7.51 9.83 5.57
CA SER A 79 6.40 9.01 5.06
C SER A 79 6.79 8.28 3.77
N ALA A 80 7.39 8.97 2.80
CA ALA A 80 7.84 8.35 1.56
C ALA A 80 8.90 7.26 1.81
N LEU A 81 9.85 7.50 2.72
CA LEU A 81 10.85 6.50 3.11
C LEU A 81 10.19 5.29 3.79
N MET A 82 9.25 5.53 4.70
CA MET A 82 8.54 4.45 5.41
C MET A 82 7.69 3.60 4.46
N VAL A 83 7.02 4.23 3.49
CA VAL A 83 6.23 3.55 2.46
C VAL A 83 7.14 2.74 1.51
N ALA A 84 8.30 3.26 1.13
CA ALA A 84 9.29 2.52 0.34
C ALA A 84 9.90 1.35 1.10
N LEU A 85 10.26 1.54 2.38
CA LEU A 85 10.76 0.49 3.26
C LEU A 85 9.72 -0.62 3.44
N THR A 86 8.46 -0.24 3.69
CA THR A 86 7.33 -1.18 3.81
C THR A 86 7.16 -2.02 2.54
N ALA A 87 7.19 -1.39 1.36
CA ALA A 87 7.03 -2.10 0.11
C ALA A 87 8.21 -3.05 -0.18
N PHE A 88 9.44 -2.64 0.14
CA PHE A 88 10.64 -3.45 -0.05
C PHE A 88 10.63 -4.69 0.86
N LEU A 89 10.43 -4.48 2.16
CA LEU A 89 10.33 -5.57 3.13
C LEU A 89 9.12 -6.46 2.83
N GLY A 90 8.00 -5.84 2.44
CA GLY A 90 6.80 -6.55 2.02
C GLY A 90 7.09 -7.50 0.85
N LEU A 91 7.76 -7.03 -0.20
CA LEU A 91 8.11 -7.90 -1.32
C LEU A 91 9.05 -9.04 -0.89
N ALA A 92 10.10 -8.73 -0.12
CA ALA A 92 11.06 -9.73 0.34
C ALA A 92 10.40 -10.82 1.20
N VAL A 93 9.59 -10.44 2.18
CA VAL A 93 8.89 -11.38 3.07
C VAL A 93 7.81 -12.16 2.32
N GLN A 94 7.11 -11.53 1.37
CA GLN A 94 6.12 -12.22 0.54
C GLN A 94 6.77 -13.33 -0.30
N LEU A 95 7.90 -13.05 -0.96
CA LEU A 95 8.63 -14.04 -1.75
C LEU A 95 9.15 -15.17 -0.87
N TYR A 96 9.64 -14.86 0.33
CA TYR A 96 10.02 -15.87 1.32
C TYR A 96 8.84 -16.77 1.72
N ALA A 97 7.68 -16.19 2.03
CA ALA A 97 6.48 -16.94 2.42
C ALA A 97 5.99 -17.86 1.30
N ILE A 98 6.09 -17.43 0.04
CA ILE A 98 5.76 -18.22 -1.15
C ILE A 98 6.76 -19.37 -1.33
N GLY A 99 8.07 -19.09 -1.22
CA GLY A 99 9.15 -20.05 -1.43
C GLY A 99 9.18 -21.15 -0.37
N THR A 100 8.84 -20.82 0.87
CA THR A 100 8.73 -21.77 1.99
C THR A 100 7.36 -22.45 2.09
N GLY A 101 6.39 -22.04 1.26
CA GLY A 101 5.02 -22.57 1.26
C GLY A 101 4.17 -22.15 2.46
N TRP A 102 4.62 -21.18 3.26
CA TRP A 102 3.86 -20.65 4.39
C TRP A 102 2.55 -19.99 3.98
N ASP A 103 2.51 -19.41 2.77
CA ASP A 103 1.30 -18.81 2.21
C ASP A 103 0.15 -19.81 2.00
N ARG A 104 0.43 -21.12 2.02
CA ARG A 104 -0.58 -22.19 1.94
C ARG A 104 -1.32 -22.46 3.25
N ARG A 105 -0.82 -21.93 4.38
CA ARG A 105 -1.41 -22.18 5.70
C ARG A 105 -2.70 -21.41 5.95
N GLY A 106 -2.98 -20.37 5.14
CA GLY A 106 -4.20 -19.57 5.24
C GLY A 106 -4.88 -19.40 3.88
N ARG A 107 -6.19 -19.67 3.83
CA ARG A 107 -6.99 -19.63 2.59
C ARG A 107 -6.98 -18.26 1.88
N HIS A 108 -6.79 -17.17 2.62
CA HIS A 108 -6.82 -15.80 2.10
C HIS A 108 -5.51 -15.03 2.31
N PHE A 109 -4.37 -15.74 2.44
CA PHE A 109 -3.07 -15.14 2.72
C PHE A 109 -2.76 -13.94 1.81
N HIS A 110 -2.84 -14.11 0.48
CA HIS A 110 -2.48 -13.06 -0.48
C HIS A 110 -3.43 -11.86 -0.47
N ALA A 111 -4.69 -12.04 -0.09
CA ALA A 111 -5.62 -10.93 0.07
C ALA A 111 -5.34 -10.15 1.37
N LEU A 112 -5.17 -10.88 2.48
CA LEU A 112 -4.82 -10.29 3.78
C LEU A 112 -3.47 -9.56 3.72
N TRP A 113 -2.52 -10.10 2.96
CA TRP A 113 -1.23 -9.46 2.68
C TRP A 113 -1.40 -8.08 2.06
N GLN A 114 -2.25 -7.98 1.03
CA GLN A 114 -2.52 -6.70 0.38
C GLN A 114 -3.27 -5.74 1.33
N PHE A 115 -4.28 -6.18 2.07
CA PHE A 115 -4.95 -5.32 3.05
C PHE A 115 -4.01 -4.84 4.17
N GLN A 116 -3.06 -5.66 4.59
CA GLN A 116 -2.03 -5.25 5.55
C GLN A 116 -1.12 -4.16 4.96
N LEU A 117 -0.67 -4.32 3.71
CA LEU A 117 0.12 -3.29 3.03
C LEU A 117 -0.65 -1.99 2.85
N MET A 118 -1.96 -2.07 2.52
CA MET A 118 -2.86 -0.92 2.46
C MET A 118 -2.91 -0.18 3.79
N GLY A 119 -3.13 -0.90 4.90
CA GLY A 119 -3.20 -0.31 6.24
C GLY A 119 -1.91 0.40 6.62
N ILE A 120 -0.76 -0.29 6.50
CA ILE A 120 0.54 0.27 6.86
C ILE A 120 0.90 1.48 5.99
N CYS A 121 0.69 1.40 4.67
CA CYS A 121 0.98 2.54 3.79
C CYS A 121 0.06 3.74 4.07
N GLY A 122 -1.23 3.48 4.36
CA GLY A 122 -2.18 4.53 4.75
C GLY A 122 -1.81 5.20 6.06
N ALA A 123 -1.40 4.43 7.07
CA ALA A 123 -0.96 4.95 8.36
C ALA A 123 0.28 5.86 8.25
N PHE A 124 1.20 5.59 7.31
CA PHE A 124 2.35 6.46 7.08
C PHE A 124 2.04 7.71 6.27
N LEU A 125 0.98 7.70 5.45
CA LEU A 125 0.62 8.82 4.59
C LEU A 125 -0.43 9.75 5.20
N THR A 126 -1.17 9.31 6.22
CA THR A 126 -2.25 10.13 6.79
C THR A 126 -1.71 11.34 7.57
N GLY A 127 -2.34 12.50 7.37
CA GLY A 127 -2.08 13.73 8.13
C GLY A 127 -3.00 13.91 9.34
N ASP A 128 -3.93 12.99 9.58
CA ASP A 128 -4.91 13.09 10.67
C ASP A 128 -4.93 11.83 11.57
N ALA A 129 -5.15 12.07 12.87
CA ALA A 129 -5.10 11.02 13.90
C ALA A 129 -6.27 10.04 13.83
N PHE A 130 -7.42 10.45 13.28
CA PHE A 130 -8.59 9.60 13.13
C PHE A 130 -8.35 8.53 12.07
N ASN A 131 -7.88 8.89 10.88
CA ASN A 131 -7.52 7.94 9.84
C ASN A 131 -6.30 7.13 10.23
N LEU A 132 -5.36 7.69 11.01
CA LEU A 132 -4.29 6.89 11.60
C LEU A 132 -4.84 5.75 12.46
N PHE A 133 -5.86 6.02 13.29
CA PHE A 133 -6.57 4.98 14.04
C PHE A 133 -7.32 3.99 13.13
N VAL A 134 -7.96 4.45 12.05
CA VAL A 134 -8.67 3.55 11.11
C VAL A 134 -7.71 2.62 10.36
N PHE A 135 -6.49 3.07 10.07
CA PHE A 135 -5.47 2.27 9.40
C PHE A 135 -4.72 1.28 10.32
N PHE A 136 -4.77 1.49 11.65
CA PHE A 136 -4.06 0.70 12.66
C PHE A 136 -4.89 -0.50 13.14
#